data_AF-A0A2S9H4Z4-F1
#
_entry.id   AF-A0A2S9H4Z4-F1
#
_cell.length_a   1.000
_cell.length_b   1.000
_cell.length_c   1.000
_cell.angle_alpha   90.00
_cell.angle_beta   90.00
_cell.angle_gamma   90.00
#
_symmetry.space_group_name_H-M   'P 1'
#
loop_
_entity.id
_entity.type
_entity.pdbx_description
1 polymer ?
#
loop_
_entity_poly.entity_id
_entity_poly.type
_entity_poly.pdbx_seq_one_letter_code
_entity_poly.pdbx_strand_id
1 'polypeptide(L)' 'MAYLNTTYQLQSSFNSASSTINSSFLLRFGPREVSVCKDFRKRFYPTNPVIECRAGVNAGHVEVLLLRRWLVVFSKAEH' A
#
# COMPACT_ATOMS: atom_id res chain seq x y z
N MET A 1 12.78 -15.28 -18.74
CA MET A 1 12.60 -13.88 -19.18
C MET A 1 11.11 -13.46 -19.15
N ALA A 2 10.39 -13.69 -18.04
CA ALA A 2 8.93 -13.43 -17.95
C ALA A 2 8.53 -12.38 -16.88
N TYR A 3 9.48 -11.92 -16.07
CA TYR A 3 9.20 -11.06 -14.90
C TYR A 3 8.84 -9.62 -15.25
N LEU A 4 9.22 -9.14 -16.44
CA LEU A 4 8.90 -7.79 -16.88
C LEU A 4 7.42 -7.66 -17.24
N ASN A 5 6.73 -8.76 -17.53
CA ASN A 5 5.36 -8.73 -18.02
C ASN A 5 4.28 -8.60 -16.94
N THR A 6 4.61 -8.99 -15.70
CA THR A 6 3.65 -9.03 -14.61
C THR A 6 3.58 -7.70 -13.84
N THR A 7 4.68 -6.94 -13.82
CA THR A 7 4.78 -5.67 -13.08
C THR A 7 3.84 -4.60 -13.64
N TYR A 8 3.73 -4.49 -14.97
CA TYR A 8 2.84 -3.50 -15.58
C TYR A 8 1.35 -3.87 -15.53
N GLN A 9 1.03 -5.17 -15.43
CA GLN A 9 -0.35 -5.65 -15.28
C GLN A 9 -0.88 -5.37 -13.86
N LEU A 10 -0.08 -5.61 -12.81
CA LEU A 10 -0.44 -5.30 -11.41
C LEU A 10 -0.59 -3.80 -11.15
N GLN A 11 0.21 -2.98 -11.82
CA GLN A 11 0.07 -1.53 -11.78
C GLN A 11 -1.29 -1.07 -12.31
N SER A 12 -1.88 -1.78 -13.28
CA SER A 12 -3.19 -1.43 -13.85
C SER A 12 -4.37 -1.68 -12.90
N SER A 13 -4.32 -2.72 -12.07
CA SER A 13 -5.40 -3.09 -11.14
C SER A 13 -5.53 -2.13 -9.94
N PHE A 14 -4.42 -1.50 -9.53
CA PHE A 14 -4.43 -0.46 -8.48
C PHE A 14 -4.60 0.96 -9.04
N ASN A 15 -4.24 1.19 -10.31
CA ASN A 15 -4.39 2.49 -10.97
C ASN A 15 -5.85 2.93 -11.17
N SER A 16 -6.82 2.03 -11.04
CA SER A 16 -8.24 2.38 -11.17
C SER A 16 -8.78 3.28 -10.05
N ALA A 17 -8.03 3.51 -8.96
CA ALA A 17 -8.49 4.32 -7.83
C ALA A 17 -7.66 5.59 -7.53
N SER A 18 -6.53 5.84 -8.20
CA SER A 18 -5.69 7.00 -7.82
C SER A 18 -4.85 7.59 -8.94
N SER A 19 -5.49 8.23 -9.92
CA SER A 19 -4.83 8.99 -10.98
C SER A 19 -4.10 10.27 -10.51
N THR A 20 -4.00 10.54 -9.19
CA THR A 20 -3.40 11.78 -8.68
C THR A 20 -2.70 11.64 -7.32
N ILE A 21 -1.85 10.62 -7.11
CA ILE A 21 -1.00 10.56 -5.90
C ILE A 21 0.47 10.71 -6.30
N ASN A 22 0.94 11.97 -6.36
CA ASN A 22 2.32 12.36 -6.68
C ASN A 22 3.41 11.84 -5.70
N SER A 23 3.09 10.94 -4.76
CA SER A 23 4.11 10.29 -3.90
C SER A 23 3.75 8.86 -3.46
N SER A 24 3.00 8.10 -4.27
CA SER A 24 2.83 6.66 -4.00
C SER A 24 3.88 5.84 -4.74
N PHE A 25 4.62 4.99 -4.03
CA PHE A 25 5.56 4.05 -4.64
C PHE A 25 5.29 2.63 -4.16
N LEU A 26 5.47 1.67 -5.07
CA LEU A 26 5.24 0.25 -4.82
C LEU A 26 6.58 -0.47 -4.91
N LEU A 27 6.88 -1.26 -3.87
CA LEU A 27 8.07 -2.10 -3.77
C LEU A 27 7.62 -3.55 -3.70
N ARG A 28 8.19 -4.39 -4.56
CA ARG A 28 7.95 -5.83 -4.54
C ARG A 28 9.19 -6.53 -4.00
N PHE A 29 9.01 -7.25 -2.88
CA PHE A 29 10.03 -8.07 -2.25
C PHE A 29 9.63 -9.55 -2.38
N GLY A 30 9.97 -10.16 -3.51
CA GLY A 30 9.64 -11.57 -3.81
C GLY A 30 8.12 -11.82 -3.79
N PRO A 31 7.60 -12.66 -2.87
CA PRO A 31 6.17 -12.96 -2.74
C PRO A 31 5.40 -11.92 -1.91
N ARG A 32 6.01 -10.78 -1.58
CA ARG A 32 5.37 -9.70 -0.81
C ARG A 32 5.44 -8.40 -1.59
N GLU A 33 4.35 -7.66 -1.53
CA GLU A 33 4.21 -6.34 -2.11
C GLU A 33 4.03 -5.32 -0.99
N VAL A 34 4.64 -4.16 -1.17
CA VAL A 34 4.63 -3.06 -0.22
C VAL A 34 4.28 -1.81 -1.00
N SER A 35 3.13 -1.21 -0.72
CA SER A 35 2.80 0.10 -1.25
C SER A 35 2.94 1.14 -0.16
N VAL A 36 3.58 2.25 -0.47
CA VAL A 36 3.69 3.40 0.41
C VAL A 36 2.96 4.55 -0.27
N CYS A 37 1.98 5.13 0.41
CA CYS A 37 1.24 6.28 -0.06
C CYS A 37 1.06 7.30 1.06
N LYS A 38 0.70 8.54 0.69
CA LYS A 38 0.32 9.54 1.69
C LYS A 38 -1.07 9.19 2.25
N ASP A 39 -1.26 9.29 3.56
CA ASP A 39 -2.59 9.08 4.16
C ASP A 39 -3.52 10.23 3.75
N PHE A 40 -4.61 9.90 3.08
CA PHE A 40 -5.68 10.84 2.69
C PHE A 40 -6.89 10.75 3.63
N ARG A 41 -6.89 9.82 4.58
CA ARG A 41 -8.05 9.54 5.40
C ARG A 41 -8.14 10.50 6.58
N LYS A 42 -9.27 11.20 6.69
CA LYS A 42 -9.60 12.00 7.88
C LYS A 42 -9.93 11.06 9.04
N ARG A 43 -9.06 11.00 10.06
CA ARG A 43 -9.26 10.16 11.26
C ARG A 43 -9.90 11.01 12.36
N PHE A 44 -10.99 10.49 12.94
CA PHE A 44 -11.75 11.16 14.02
C PHE A 44 -11.44 10.58 15.40
N TYR A 45 -10.38 9.78 15.54
CA TYR A 45 -9.96 9.14 16.77
C TYR A 45 -8.50 9.50 17.10
N PRO A 46 -8.12 9.58 18.39
CA PRO A 46 -6.74 9.85 18.78
C PRO A 46 -5.85 8.68 18.37
N THR A 47 -5.02 8.91 17.37
CA THR A 47 -4.09 7.91 16.84
C THR A 47 -2.71 8.05 17.47
N ASN A 48 -1.98 6.94 17.66
CA ASN A 48 -0.56 7.01 18.03
C ASN A 48 0.20 7.85 16.98
N PRO A 49 0.91 8.92 17.38
CA PRO A 49 1.57 9.82 16.43
C PRO A 49 2.71 9.17 15.63
N VAL A 50 3.24 8.04 16.09
CA VAL A 50 4.44 7.44 15.52
C VAL A 50 4.10 6.27 14.60
N ILE A 51 3.49 5.22 15.14
CA ILE A 51 3.14 3.99 14.40
C ILE A 51 1.77 3.51 14.84
N GLU A 52 0.94 3.14 13.88
CA GLU A 52 -0.29 2.39 14.12
C GLU A 52 -0.43 1.29 13.06
N CYS A 53 -0.72 0.07 13.51
CA CYS A 53 -0.93 -1.08 12.63
C CYS A 53 -2.40 -1.46 12.62
N ARG A 54 -2.94 -1.74 11.44
CA ARG A 54 -4.33 -2.14 11.22
C ARG A 54 -4.39 -3.31 10.25
N ALA A 55 -5.36 -4.19 10.43
CA ALA A 55 -5.70 -5.18 9.41
C ALA A 55 -6.26 -4.45 8.18
N GLY A 56 -5.74 -4.81 7.00
CA GLY A 56 -6.30 -4.36 5.73
C GLY A 56 -7.67 -4.98 5.49
N VAL A 57 -8.40 -4.41 4.52
CA VAL A 57 -9.76 -4.87 4.17
C VAL A 57 -9.75 -6.32 3.65
N ASN A 58 -8.70 -6.71 2.95
CA ASN A 58 -8.55 -8.05 2.38
C ASN A 58 -7.67 -8.94 3.28
N ALA A 59 -7.96 -10.24 3.30
CA ALA A 59 -7.13 -11.21 3.99
C ALA A 59 -5.67 -11.15 3.47
N GLY A 60 -4.70 -11.20 4.38
CA GLY A 60 -3.28 -11.09 4.03
C GLY A 60 -2.79 -9.67 3.72
N HIS A 61 -3.61 -8.64 3.98
CA HIS A 61 -3.19 -7.24 3.90
C HIS A 61 -3.01 -6.63 5.29
N VAL A 62 -1.93 -5.88 5.49
CA VAL A 62 -1.64 -5.14 6.72
C VAL A 62 -1.35 -3.69 6.36
N GLU A 63 -2.05 -2.78 7.00
CA GLU A 63 -1.86 -1.34 6.84
C GLU A 63 -1.11 -0.79 8.05
N VAL A 64 -0.06 0.00 7.81
CA VAL A 64 0.74 0.66 8.84
C VAL A 64 0.73 2.15 8.57
N LEU A 65 0.19 2.93 9.50
CA LEU A 65 0.31 4.37 9.50
C LEU A 65 1.62 4.75 10.19
N LEU A 66 2.50 5.43 9.45
CA LEU A 66 3.73 6.03 9.94
C LEU A 66 3.60 7.55 10.01
N LEU A 67 3.97 8.11 11.15
CA LEU A 67 4.05 9.57 11.40
C LEU A 67 2.77 10.34 11.05
N ARG A 68 1.60 9.68 11.13
CA ARG A 68 0.28 10.22 10.72
C ARG A 68 0.21 10.74 9.29
N ARG A 69 1.16 10.37 8.44
CA ARG A 69 1.31 10.94 7.09
C ARG A 69 1.52 9.90 6.01
N TRP A 70 2.17 8.79 6.33
CA TRP A 70 2.50 7.77 5.37
C TRP A 70 1.74 6.50 5.72
N LEU A 71 0.94 6.02 4.77
CA LEU A 71 0.26 4.75 4.85
C LEU A 71 1.10 3.72 4.09
N VAL A 72 1.56 2.70 4.79
CA VAL A 72 2.31 1.58 4.23
C VAL A 72 1.40 0.36 4.23
N VAL A 73 1.08 -0.16 3.07
CA VAL A 73 0.27 -1.38 2.93
C VAL A 73 1.17 -2.51 2.52
N PHE A 74 1.21 -3.56 3.33
CA PHE A 74 1.82 -4.83 3.02
C PHE A 74 0.75 -5.76 2.47
N SER A 75 0.97 -6.33 1.29
CA SER A 75 0.16 -7.38 0.71
C SER A 75 1.00 -8.61 0.43
N LYS A 76 0.38 -9.78 0.51
CA LYS A 76 0.95 -10.99 -0.09
C LYS A 76 0.79 -10.86 -1.60
N ALA A 77 1.89 -10.94 -2.34
CA ALA A 77 1.83 -11.01 -3.79
C ALA A 77 1.24 -12.39 -4.13
N GLU A 78 0.01 -12.41 -4.63
CA GLU A 78 -0.55 -13.62 -5.21
C GLU A 78 0.18 -13.88 -6.54
N HIS A 79 0.64 -15.12 -6.71
CA HIS A 79 1.43 -15.57 -7.85
C HIS A 79 0.53 -16.27 -8.87
#